data_AF-A0A8I1E9T8-F1
#
_entry.id   AF-A0A8I1E9T8-F1
#
_cell.length_a   1.000
_cell.length_b   1.000
_cell.length_c   1.000
_cell.angle_alpha   90.00
_cell.angle_beta   90.00
_cell.angle_gamma   90.00
#
_symmetry.space_group_name_H-M   'P 1'
#
loop_
_entity.id
_entity.type
_entity.pdbx_description
1 polymer ?
#
loop_
_entity_poly.entity_id
_entity_poly.type
_entity_poly.pdbx_seq_one_letter_code
_entity_poly.pdbx_strand_id
1 'polypeptide(L)'
;MGRFTQHAYQIPVPKKGEKSRVHRIKTAPFHRGNELLSLVNQGGKIKLHALVDNELPVGSVDILVVGTGCDVDENLVDRIQKIGSLLLNDGQYGYHYYLVAPAEGNRFEEDELVVTINYDDRKGSTGDLEAMIAPFQVELSSYDPEICFEGSNALIVTFRDSRVRHEPAFKQMRDEIYEHHMVTGLKLS
;
A
#
# COMPACT_ATOMS: atom_id res chain seq x y z
N MET A 1 5.38 -27.76 1.30
CA MET A 1 5.18 -27.78 -0.17
C MET A 1 4.44 -26.50 -0.47
N GLY A 2 5.10 -25.49 -1.03
CA GLY A 2 4.48 -24.17 -1.22
C GLY A 2 3.24 -24.27 -2.12
N ARG A 3 2.11 -23.73 -1.66
CA ARG A 3 0.88 -23.62 -2.45
C ARG A 3 0.88 -22.31 -3.23
N PHE A 4 1.42 -22.35 -4.45
CA PHE A 4 1.26 -21.24 -5.38
C PHE A 4 -0.18 -21.15 -5.88
N THR A 5 -0.74 -19.95 -5.91
CA THR A 5 -2.06 -19.70 -6.50
C THR A 5 -2.00 -18.54 -7.48
N GLN A 6 -2.91 -18.56 -8.46
CA GLN A 6 -3.08 -17.45 -9.38
C GLN A 6 -4.03 -16.43 -8.75
N HIS A 7 -3.56 -15.19 -8.56
CA HIS A 7 -4.38 -14.09 -8.07
C HIS A 7 -4.49 -12.98 -9.12
N ALA A 8 -5.55 -12.19 -9.02
CA ALA A 8 -5.78 -11.00 -9.83
C ALA A 8 -5.85 -9.77 -8.92
N TYR A 9 -4.86 -8.90 -9.02
CA TYR A 9 -4.76 -7.65 -8.28
C TYR A 9 -5.29 -6.50 -9.12
N GLN A 10 -6.19 -5.69 -8.57
CA GLN A 10 -6.71 -4.53 -9.29
C GLN A 10 -5.66 -3.42 -9.30
N ILE A 11 -5.36 -2.91 -10.49
CA ILE A 11 -4.52 -1.71 -10.67
C ILE A 11 -5.42 -0.54 -11.06
N PRO A 12 -5.17 0.68 -10.57
CA PRO A 12 -5.89 1.87 -11.00
C PRO A 12 -5.87 2.02 -12.53
N VAL A 13 -7.04 2.37 -13.09
CA VAL A 13 -7.16 2.70 -14.50
C VAL A 13 -6.61 4.11 -14.69
N PRO A 14 -5.60 4.32 -15.56
CA PRO A 14 -5.05 5.64 -15.78
C PRO A 14 -6.11 6.53 -16.44
N LYS A 15 -6.11 7.79 -16.04
CA LYS A 15 -6.97 8.81 -16.63
C LYS A 15 -6.51 9.11 -18.05
N LYS A 16 -7.46 9.59 -18.87
CA LYS A 16 -7.20 10.04 -20.24
C LYS A 16 -6.02 11.03 -20.27
N GLY A 17 -4.96 10.68 -21.00
CA GLY A 17 -3.76 11.53 -21.11
C GLY A 17 -2.90 11.63 -19.85
N GLU A 18 -3.11 10.76 -18.86
CA GLU A 18 -2.24 10.65 -17.69
C GLU A 18 -0.80 10.32 -18.14
N LYS A 19 0.16 11.02 -17.55
CA LYS A 19 1.59 10.82 -17.76
C LYS A 19 2.09 9.61 -16.95
N SER A 20 3.38 9.52 -16.71
CA SER A 20 3.96 8.50 -15.83
C SER A 20 3.47 8.62 -14.38
N ARG A 21 3.06 7.52 -13.75
CA ARG A 21 2.70 7.47 -12.33
C ARG A 21 3.02 6.11 -11.71
N VAL A 22 3.50 6.12 -10.47
CA VAL A 22 3.72 4.91 -9.66
C VAL A 22 2.48 4.62 -8.82
N HIS A 23 2.04 3.37 -8.83
CA HIS A 23 0.95 2.84 -8.03
C HIS A 23 1.45 1.72 -7.14
N ARG A 24 1.20 1.83 -5.84
CA ARG A 24 1.52 0.79 -4.88
C ARG A 24 0.33 -0.15 -4.71
N ILE A 25 0.57 -1.45 -4.77
CA ILE A 25 -0.46 -2.48 -4.52
C ILE A 25 0.04 -3.47 -3.47
N LYS A 26 -0.87 -3.90 -2.58
CA LYS A 26 -0.61 -4.97 -1.62
C LYS A 26 -0.80 -6.33 -2.29
N THR A 27 0.17 -7.22 -2.13
CA THR A 27 0.20 -8.53 -2.77
C THR A 27 1.01 -9.52 -1.95
N ALA A 28 0.64 -10.80 -2.05
CA ALA A 28 1.57 -11.86 -1.68
C ALA A 28 2.79 -11.84 -2.64
N PRO A 29 3.96 -12.33 -2.22
CA PRO A 29 5.16 -12.28 -3.06
C PRO A 29 4.95 -13.02 -4.38
N PHE A 30 5.30 -12.35 -5.48
CA PHE A 30 5.23 -12.94 -6.81
C PHE A 30 6.27 -14.05 -6.96
N HIS A 31 5.85 -15.18 -7.53
CA HIS A 31 6.78 -16.19 -8.01
C HIS A 31 7.48 -15.66 -9.26
N ARG A 32 8.82 -15.61 -9.23
CA ARG A 32 9.60 -14.87 -10.22
C ARG A 32 9.64 -15.59 -11.57
N GLY A 33 9.00 -15.00 -12.57
CA GLY A 33 9.13 -15.30 -13.99
C GLY A 33 8.31 -14.28 -14.78
N ASN A 34 8.91 -13.58 -15.74
CA ASN A 34 8.22 -12.50 -16.48
C ASN A 34 6.95 -13.02 -17.20
N GLU A 35 6.95 -14.30 -17.57
CA GLU A 35 5.83 -15.00 -18.21
C GLU A 35 4.65 -15.30 -17.27
N LEU A 36 4.84 -15.15 -15.96
CA LEU A 36 3.83 -15.43 -14.94
C LEU A 36 3.03 -14.19 -14.52
N LEU A 37 3.38 -13.01 -15.06
CA LEU A 37 2.66 -11.76 -14.87
C LEU A 37 1.92 -11.37 -16.14
N SER A 38 0.64 -11.00 -16.01
CA SER A 38 -0.21 -10.61 -17.13
C SER A 38 -1.13 -9.45 -16.76
N LEU A 39 -1.39 -8.56 -17.71
CA LEU A 39 -2.33 -7.45 -17.55
C LEU A 39 -3.53 -7.63 -18.46
N VAL A 40 -4.71 -7.50 -17.88
CA VAL A 40 -5.97 -7.63 -18.60
C VAL A 40 -6.87 -6.45 -18.27
N ASN A 41 -7.48 -5.86 -19.30
CA ASN A 41 -8.61 -4.96 -19.14
C ASN A 41 -9.91 -5.78 -19.22
N GLN A 42 -10.60 -5.94 -18.10
CA GLN A 42 -11.84 -6.70 -18.01
C GLN A 42 -12.95 -5.80 -17.47
N GLY A 43 -13.86 -5.38 -18.34
CA GLY A 43 -15.00 -4.54 -17.97
C GLY A 43 -14.60 -3.15 -17.46
N GLY A 44 -13.56 -2.55 -18.04
CA GLY A 44 -13.07 -1.23 -17.64
C GLY A 44 -12.23 -1.25 -16.35
N LYS A 45 -11.87 -2.44 -15.84
CA LYS A 45 -10.95 -2.60 -14.71
C LYS A 45 -9.67 -3.25 -15.20
N ILE A 46 -8.54 -2.72 -14.77
CA ILE A 46 -7.23 -3.28 -15.08
C ILE A 46 -6.84 -4.23 -13.95
N LYS A 47 -6.49 -5.46 -14.32
CA LYS A 47 -6.09 -6.50 -13.39
C LYS A 47 -4.70 -7.03 -13.75
N LEU A 48 -3.83 -7.12 -12.74
CA LEU A 48 -2.58 -7.85 -12.79
C LEU A 48 -2.83 -9.28 -12.32
N HIS A 49 -2.72 -10.22 -13.24
CA HIS A 49 -2.70 -11.64 -12.93
C HIS A 49 -1.28 -12.06 -12.61
N ALA A 50 -1.08 -12.69 -11.45
CA ALA A 50 0.22 -13.13 -10.98
C ALA A 50 0.11 -14.49 -10.29
N LEU A 51 1.16 -15.30 -10.41
CA LEU A 51 1.37 -16.47 -9.56
C LEU A 51 2.04 -16.01 -8.25
N VAL A 52 1.41 -16.29 -7.11
CA VAL A 52 1.89 -15.84 -5.80
C VAL A 52 2.09 -16.98 -4.83
N ASP A 53 2.96 -16.78 -3.85
CA ASP A 53 3.12 -17.68 -2.72
C ASP A 53 2.32 -17.16 -1.52
N ASN A 54 1.18 -17.79 -1.24
CA ASN A 54 0.31 -17.40 -0.13
C ASN A 54 0.84 -17.80 1.25
N GLU A 55 1.91 -18.60 1.32
CA GLU A 55 2.54 -18.96 2.59
C GLU A 55 3.54 -17.88 3.06
N LEU A 56 3.90 -16.94 2.18
CA LEU A 56 4.79 -15.83 2.50
C LEU A 56 4.00 -14.58 2.90
N PRO A 57 4.58 -13.71 3.77
CA PRO A 57 3.94 -12.47 4.19
C PRO A 57 3.56 -11.59 3.00
N VAL A 58 2.35 -11.03 3.06
CA VAL A 58 1.90 -9.98 2.14
C VAL A 58 2.81 -8.77 2.29
N GLY A 59 3.22 -8.19 1.17
CA GLY A 59 3.94 -6.93 1.13
C GLY A 59 3.39 -6.01 0.05
N SER A 60 4.10 -4.93 -0.21
CA SER A 60 3.77 -4.00 -1.29
C SER A 60 4.71 -4.13 -2.47
N VAL A 61 4.15 -3.95 -3.66
CA VAL A 61 4.92 -3.77 -4.90
C VAL A 61 4.52 -2.48 -5.58
N ASP A 62 5.50 -1.84 -6.20
CA ASP A 62 5.29 -0.61 -6.96
C ASP A 62 5.13 -0.95 -8.45
N ILE A 63 4.05 -0.46 -9.04
CA ILE A 63 3.72 -0.59 -10.45
C ILE A 63 3.81 0.80 -11.10
N LEU A 64 4.77 0.98 -11.99
CA LEU A 64 4.87 2.19 -12.80
C LEU A 64 3.97 2.05 -14.04
N VAL A 65 3.10 3.02 -14.24
CA VAL A 65 2.23 3.16 -15.41
C VAL A 65 2.71 4.35 -16.22
N VAL A 66 2.97 4.15 -17.52
CA VAL A 66 3.55 5.17 -18.39
C VAL A 66 2.71 5.30 -19.65
N GLY A 67 2.16 6.49 -19.90
CA GLY A 67 1.53 6.81 -21.17
C GLY A 67 2.55 6.79 -22.32
N THR A 68 2.13 6.36 -23.50
CA THR A 68 3.00 6.30 -24.69
C THR A 68 3.57 7.69 -24.99
N GLY A 69 4.89 7.79 -25.16
CA GLY A 69 5.59 9.05 -25.41
C GLY A 69 5.78 9.95 -24.19
N CYS A 70 5.46 9.47 -22.97
CA CYS A 70 5.76 10.19 -21.73
C CYS A 70 7.16 9.85 -21.21
N ASP A 71 7.79 10.83 -20.56
CA ASP A 71 9.06 10.65 -19.87
C ASP A 71 8.91 9.70 -18.68
N VAL A 72 9.99 9.00 -18.37
CA VAL A 72 10.14 8.17 -17.17
C VAL A 72 11.28 8.76 -16.35
N ASP A 73 11.10 8.82 -15.03
CA ASP A 73 12.15 9.24 -14.10
C ASP A 73 13.38 8.36 -14.28
N GLU A 74 14.55 8.97 -14.51
CA GLU A 74 15.82 8.29 -14.73
C GLU A 74 16.17 7.34 -13.57
N ASN A 75 15.78 7.69 -12.34
CA ASN A 75 16.00 6.86 -11.16
C ASN A 75 15.20 5.54 -11.16
N LEU A 76 14.22 5.40 -12.05
CA LEU A 76 13.41 4.20 -12.21
C LEU A 76 13.86 3.33 -13.38
N VAL A 77 14.55 3.89 -14.37
CA VAL A 77 14.84 3.22 -15.66
C VAL A 77 15.59 1.90 -15.44
N ASP A 78 16.57 1.87 -14.54
CA ASP A 78 17.36 0.67 -14.26
C ASP A 78 16.65 -0.34 -13.35
N ARG A 79 15.48 0.03 -12.80
CA ARG A 79 14.73 -0.75 -11.81
C ARG A 79 13.41 -1.27 -12.36
N ILE A 80 13.02 -0.89 -13.57
CA ILE A 80 11.73 -1.28 -14.13
C ILE A 80 11.82 -2.57 -14.93
N GLN A 81 10.92 -3.49 -14.62
CA GLN A 81 10.70 -4.70 -15.40
C GLN A 81 9.35 -4.60 -16.10
N LYS A 82 9.34 -4.68 -17.43
CA LYS A 82 8.09 -4.62 -18.20
C LYS A 82 7.19 -5.80 -17.86
N ILE A 83 5.94 -5.49 -17.54
CA ILE A 83 4.87 -6.47 -17.34
C ILE A 83 4.08 -6.63 -18.64
N GLY A 84 3.63 -5.50 -19.22
CA GLY A 84 2.77 -5.52 -20.39
C GLY A 84 2.35 -4.13 -20.85
N SER A 85 1.49 -4.10 -21.85
CA SER A 85 0.93 -2.86 -22.40
C SER A 85 -0.58 -3.01 -22.57
N LEU A 86 -1.32 -1.94 -22.38
CA LEU A 86 -2.76 -1.89 -22.63
C LEU A 86 -3.11 -0.69 -23.50
N LEU A 87 -4.07 -0.89 -24.40
CA LEU A 87 -4.72 0.15 -25.17
C LEU A 87 -6.07 0.47 -24.50
N LEU A 88 -6.28 1.73 -24.15
CA LEU A 88 -7.49 2.22 -23.49
C LEU A 88 -8.21 3.25 -24.36
N ASN A 89 -9.51 3.44 -24.11
CA ASN A 89 -10.40 4.35 -24.85
C ASN A 89 -10.36 4.05 -26.36
N ASP A 90 -10.77 2.84 -26.74
CA ASP A 90 -10.83 2.37 -28.14
C ASP A 90 -9.50 2.46 -28.90
N GLY A 91 -8.37 2.39 -28.17
CA GLY A 91 -7.04 2.45 -28.74
C GLY A 91 -6.44 3.86 -28.84
N GLN A 92 -7.14 4.89 -28.36
CA GLN A 92 -6.64 6.26 -28.42
C GLN A 92 -5.41 6.47 -27.51
N TYR A 93 -5.28 5.71 -26.42
CA TYR A 93 -4.17 5.86 -25.47
C TYR A 93 -3.53 4.51 -25.17
N GLY A 94 -2.22 4.41 -25.44
CA GLY A 94 -1.40 3.27 -25.04
C GLY A 94 -0.69 3.54 -23.72
N TYR A 95 -0.75 2.57 -22.81
CA TYR A 95 -0.06 2.59 -21.53
C TYR A 95 0.84 1.37 -21.39
N HIS A 96 2.04 1.59 -20.85
CA HIS A 96 2.99 0.56 -20.47
C HIS A 96 3.02 0.41 -18.97
N TYR A 97 3.07 -0.83 -18.50
CA TYR A 97 3.08 -1.16 -17.08
C TYR A 97 4.37 -1.89 -16.74
N TYR A 98 5.01 -1.45 -15.67
CA TYR A 98 6.27 -2.00 -15.20
C TYR A 98 6.19 -2.32 -13.72
N LEU A 99 6.80 -3.43 -13.33
CA LEU A 99 7.12 -3.71 -11.94
C LEU A 99 8.38 -2.90 -11.60
N VAL A 100 8.34 -2.12 -10.53
CA VAL A 100 9.50 -1.37 -10.04
C VAL A 100 10.20 -2.25 -9.00
N ALA A 101 11.41 -2.70 -9.31
CA ALA A 101 12.24 -3.38 -8.35
C ALA A 101 12.53 -2.43 -7.17
N PRO A 102 12.52 -2.94 -5.92
CA PRO A 102 13.05 -2.17 -4.80
C PRO A 102 14.48 -1.72 -5.15
N ALA A 103 14.83 -0.49 -4.81
CA ALA A 103 16.22 -0.06 -4.91
C ALA A 103 17.08 -1.02 -4.07
N GLU A 104 18.26 -1.41 -4.54
CA GLU A 104 19.17 -2.21 -3.71
C GLU A 104 19.37 -1.50 -2.36
N GLY A 105 19.11 -2.21 -1.26
CA GLY A 105 19.09 -1.65 0.10
C GLY A 105 17.70 -1.38 0.69
N ASN A 106 16.64 -1.33 -0.14
CA ASN A 106 15.25 -1.16 0.31
C ASN A 106 14.47 -2.48 0.20
N ARG A 107 14.86 -3.49 0.96
CA ARG A 107 13.86 -4.47 1.43
C ARG A 107 13.02 -3.72 2.46
N PHE A 108 11.93 -3.11 2.02
CA PHE A 108 10.95 -2.58 2.95
C PHE A 108 10.26 -3.79 3.60
N GLU A 109 10.79 -4.25 4.74
CA GLU A 109 9.92 -4.76 5.79
C GLU A 109 8.94 -3.60 6.09
N GLU A 110 7.65 -3.81 5.82
CA GLU A 110 6.65 -2.83 6.23
C GLU A 110 6.60 -2.88 7.75
N ASP A 111 7.23 -1.90 8.41
CA ASP A 111 7.07 -1.74 9.84
C ASP A 111 5.62 -1.33 10.12
N GLU A 112 4.93 -2.12 10.95
CA GLU A 112 3.53 -1.91 11.33
C GLU A 112 3.47 -1.42 12.78
N LEU A 113 2.87 -0.25 12.99
CA LEU A 113 2.52 0.27 14.31
C LEU A 113 1.05 -0.03 14.56
N VAL A 114 0.80 -0.96 15.48
CA VAL A 114 -0.53 -1.31 15.96
C VAL A 114 -0.77 -0.63 17.30
N VAL A 115 -1.83 0.17 17.38
CA VAL A 115 -2.27 0.87 18.59
C VAL A 115 -3.60 0.29 19.04
N THR A 116 -3.68 -0.15 20.30
CA THR A 116 -4.91 -0.63 20.92
C THR A 116 -5.42 0.42 21.88
N ILE A 117 -6.64 0.88 21.64
CA ILE A 117 -7.30 1.95 22.37
C ILE A 117 -8.52 1.35 23.06
N ASN A 118 -8.65 1.57 24.37
CA ASN A 118 -9.86 1.20 25.09
C ASN A 118 -10.85 2.36 25.00
N TYR A 119 -11.97 2.12 24.34
CA TYR A 119 -13.01 3.10 24.07
C TYR A 119 -14.33 2.68 24.74
N ASP A 120 -14.93 3.60 25.47
CA ASP A 120 -16.22 3.41 26.13
C ASP A 120 -17.30 4.15 25.32
N ASP A 121 -18.06 3.39 24.52
CA ASP A 121 -19.14 3.91 23.65
C ASP A 121 -20.25 4.61 24.42
N ARG A 122 -20.32 4.42 25.73
CA ARG A 122 -21.28 5.09 26.63
C ARG A 122 -20.83 6.48 27.05
N LYS A 123 -19.57 6.82 26.84
CA LYS A 123 -18.95 8.09 27.29
C LYS A 123 -18.52 9.01 26.16
N GLY A 124 -18.52 8.56 24.92
CA GLY A 124 -18.09 9.36 23.77
C GLY A 124 -18.79 8.95 22.48
N SER A 125 -18.56 9.73 21.42
CA SER A 125 -19.03 9.44 20.06
C SER A 125 -17.87 8.94 19.18
N THR A 126 -18.18 8.32 18.04
CA THR A 126 -17.17 7.95 17.04
C THR A 126 -16.44 9.18 16.46
N GLY A 127 -17.04 10.38 16.52
CA GLY A 127 -16.38 11.62 16.12
C GLY A 127 -15.26 12.06 17.07
N ASP A 128 -15.37 11.73 18.36
CA ASP A 128 -14.30 11.99 19.33
C ASP A 128 -13.09 11.07 19.08
N LEU A 129 -13.34 9.86 18.59
CA LEU A 129 -12.30 8.93 18.15
C LEU A 129 -11.59 9.43 16.88
N GLU A 130 -12.34 9.90 15.89
CA GLU A 130 -11.76 10.47 14.67
C GLU A 130 -10.94 11.72 14.96
N ALA A 131 -11.42 12.61 15.85
CA ALA A 131 -10.69 13.80 16.29
C ALA A 131 -9.39 13.47 17.04
N MET A 132 -9.35 12.33 17.73
CA MET A 132 -8.14 11.83 18.39
C MET A 132 -7.17 11.18 17.40
N ILE A 133 -7.66 10.54 16.34
CA ILE A 133 -6.81 9.91 15.30
C ILE A 133 -6.28 10.95 14.29
N ALA A 134 -7.03 12.03 14.06
CA ALA A 134 -6.73 13.05 13.05
C ALA A 134 -5.33 13.71 13.21
N PRO A 135 -4.85 14.08 14.41
CA PRO A 135 -3.48 14.57 14.58
C PRO A 135 -2.41 13.58 14.10
N PHE A 136 -2.64 12.27 14.30
CA PHE A 136 -1.75 11.21 13.82
C PHE A 136 -1.87 10.98 12.29
N GLN A 137 -2.93 11.47 11.65
CA GLN A 137 -3.11 11.43 10.19
C GLN A 137 -2.48 12.63 9.48
N VAL A 138 -2.44 13.81 10.12
CA VAL A 138 -2.10 15.09 9.45
C VAL A 138 -0.59 15.27 9.24
N GLU A 139 0.28 14.78 10.12
CA GLU A 139 1.74 14.81 9.90
C GLU A 139 2.20 13.77 8.86
N LEU A 140 1.29 12.88 8.50
CA LEU A 140 1.51 11.67 7.74
C LEU A 140 0.62 11.74 6.49
N SER A 141 0.96 12.66 5.58
CA SER A 141 0.21 13.05 4.37
C SER A 141 -0.12 11.92 3.35
N SER A 142 0.07 10.65 3.71
CA SER A 142 -0.10 9.45 2.89
C SER A 142 -0.88 8.30 3.57
N TYR A 143 -1.53 8.53 4.72
CA TYR A 143 -1.99 7.44 5.60
C TYR A 143 -3.52 7.32 5.65
N ASP A 144 -4.02 6.13 5.26
CA ASP A 144 -5.36 5.66 5.61
C ASP A 144 -5.20 4.60 6.72
N PRO A 145 -5.34 4.97 8.02
CA PRO A 145 -5.23 3.98 9.09
C PRO A 145 -6.36 2.96 8.98
N GLU A 146 -6.03 1.68 9.12
CA GLU A 146 -7.04 0.63 9.22
C GLU A 146 -7.57 0.60 10.65
N ILE A 147 -8.88 0.88 10.79
CA ILE A 147 -9.59 0.88 12.06
C ILE A 147 -10.40 -0.40 12.17
N CYS A 148 -10.15 -1.18 13.22
CA CYS A 148 -10.86 -2.43 13.52
C CYS A 148 -11.40 -2.40 14.95
N PHE A 149 -12.62 -2.87 15.16
CA PHE A 149 -13.19 -3.03 16.50
C PHE A 149 -12.96 -4.46 16.97
N GLU A 150 -12.29 -4.62 18.11
CA GLU A 150 -12.11 -5.91 18.77
C GLU A 150 -12.95 -5.95 20.06
N GLY A 151 -14.09 -6.63 20.01
CA GLY A 151 -15.04 -6.65 21.12
C GLY A 151 -15.78 -5.32 21.33
N SER A 152 -16.44 -5.18 22.48
CA SER A 152 -17.35 -4.05 22.75
C SER A 152 -16.64 -2.71 22.97
N ASN A 153 -15.40 -2.75 23.47
CA ASN A 153 -14.72 -1.56 24.01
C ASN A 153 -13.26 -1.41 23.56
N ALA A 154 -12.74 -2.20 22.60
CA ALA A 154 -11.37 -2.03 22.12
C ALA A 154 -11.34 -1.69 20.64
N LEU A 155 -10.56 -0.66 20.31
CA LEU A 155 -10.29 -0.18 18.96
C LEU A 155 -8.83 -0.46 18.62
N ILE A 156 -8.60 -1.13 17.50
CA ILE A 156 -7.28 -1.32 16.94
C ILE A 156 -7.10 -0.34 15.79
N VAL A 157 -6.10 0.54 15.92
CA VAL A 157 -5.68 1.47 14.88
C VAL A 157 -4.33 1.01 14.37
N THR A 158 -4.25 0.76 13.07
CA THR A 158 -3.05 0.24 12.43
C THR A 158 -2.45 1.27 11.48
N PHE A 159 -1.21 1.67 11.75
CA PHE A 159 -0.41 2.54 10.89
C PHE A 159 0.67 1.69 10.20
N ARG A 160 0.80 1.80 8.88
CA ARG A 160 1.78 1.04 8.09
C ARG A 160 2.71 2.00 7.37
N ASP A 161 4.00 2.08 7.75
CA ASP A 161 5.00 2.74 6.91
C ASP A 161 6.45 2.29 7.17
N SER A 162 7.05 1.80 6.09
CA SER A 162 8.45 1.44 5.93
C SER A 162 9.49 2.59 5.96
N ARG A 163 9.07 3.87 5.93
CA ARG A 163 9.96 5.04 5.78
C ARG A 163 10.19 5.83 7.06
N VAL A 164 9.38 5.62 8.10
CA VAL A 164 9.13 6.67 9.10
C VAL A 164 9.67 6.35 10.50
N ARG A 165 10.08 5.09 10.77
CA ARG A 165 10.67 4.68 12.07
C ARG A 165 11.91 5.49 12.49
N HIS A 166 12.63 6.06 11.51
CA HIS A 166 13.85 6.83 11.75
C HIS A 166 13.64 8.34 11.79
N GLU A 167 12.43 8.82 11.52
CA GLU A 167 12.13 10.24 11.61
C GLU A 167 11.89 10.66 13.08
N PRO A 168 12.52 11.75 13.54
CA PRO A 168 12.30 12.26 14.90
C PRO A 168 10.82 12.55 15.21
N ALA A 169 10.06 13.01 14.20
CA ALA A 169 8.63 13.28 14.31
C ALA A 169 7.83 12.01 14.65
N PHE A 170 8.16 10.86 14.04
CA PHE A 170 7.50 9.59 14.36
C PHE A 170 7.78 9.11 15.77
N LYS A 171 9.02 9.28 16.24
CA LYS A 171 9.38 8.93 17.61
C LYS A 171 8.58 9.78 18.60
N GLN A 172 8.49 11.09 18.35
CA GLN A 172 7.71 12.00 19.16
C GLN A 172 6.22 11.62 19.16
N MET A 173 5.63 11.41 17.97
CA MET A 173 4.24 10.96 17.83
C MET A 173 3.96 9.65 18.57
N ARG A 174 4.85 8.65 18.42
CA ARG A 174 4.73 7.37 19.13
C ARG A 174 4.76 7.54 20.65
N ASP A 175 5.67 8.39 21.14
CA ASP A 175 5.81 8.67 22.56
C ASP A 175 4.56 9.41 23.09
N GLU A 176 4.00 10.37 22.33
CA GLU A 176 2.72 11.05 22.64
C GLU A 176 1.52 10.08 22.64
N ILE A 177 1.46 9.14 21.69
CA ILE A 177 0.43 8.08 21.67
C ILE A 177 0.53 7.20 22.91
N TYR A 178 1.76 6.81 23.29
CA TYR A 178 1.98 5.94 24.45
C TYR A 178 1.57 6.60 25.77
N GLU A 179 1.75 7.91 25.90
CA GLU A 179 1.37 8.67 27.09
C GLU A 179 -0.15 8.93 27.18
N HIS A 180 -0.90 8.66 26.10
CA HIS A 180 -2.33 8.89 26.08
C HIS A 180 -3.08 7.87 26.96
N HIS A 181 -3.80 8.37 27.97
CA HIS A 181 -4.50 7.56 28.99
C HIS A 181 -5.52 6.51 28.48
N MET A 182 -5.95 6.60 27.23
CA MET A 182 -6.87 5.64 26.59
C MET A 182 -6.15 4.52 25.82
N VAL A 183 -4.86 4.69 25.54
CA VAL A 183 -4.04 3.68 24.87
C VAL A 183 -3.66 2.61 25.88
N THR A 184 -3.97 1.37 25.55
CA THR A 184 -3.77 0.20 26.43
C THR A 184 -2.76 -0.78 25.86
N GLY A 185 -2.40 -0.64 24.59
CA GLY A 185 -1.39 -1.46 23.95
C GLY A 185 -0.76 -0.75 22.75
N LEU A 186 0.53 -0.97 22.56
CA LEU A 186 1.28 -0.52 21.39
C LEU A 186 2.23 -1.62 20.97
N LYS A 187 2.16 -2.02 19.70
CA LYS A 187 3.05 -3.03 19.11
C LYS A 187 3.66 -2.48 17.83
N LEU A 188 4.98 -2.60 17.72
CA LEU A 188 5.71 -2.33 16.49
C LEU A 188 6.27 -3.66 15.99
N SER A 189 5.93 -4.06 14.76
CA SER A 189 6.53 -5.22 14.09
C SER A 189 7.43 -4.76 12.97
#